data_AF-A0A914YZB2-F1
#
_entry.id   AF-A0A914YZB2-F1
#
_cell.length_a   1.000
_cell.length_b   1.000
_cell.length_c   1.000
_cell.angle_alpha   90.00
_cell.angle_beta   90.00
_cell.angle_gamma   90.00
#
_symmetry.space_group_name_H-M   'P 1'
#
loop_
_entity.id
_entity.type
_entity.pdbx_description
1 polymer ?
#
loop_
_entity_poly.entity_id
_entity_poly.type
_entity_poly.pdbx_seq_one_letter_code
_entity_poly.pdbx_strand_id
1 'polypeptide(L)'
;MLPAVNKLHLLQTCSTFVRSISITPARFSNENDDEPVVLEKNPYGKPKPKCILCEKKIELNYKNTRLLQQFVSTFSGRVYERHVTGLCNKQHKRLLETIALSRRSGYMPIFVKDPKYLNDPKLFDPLKPLTPHSYA
;
A
#
# COMPACT_ATOMS: atom_id res chain seq x y z
N MET A 1 -8.43 -14.80 46.88
CA MET A 1 -8.39 -13.50 47.57
C MET A 1 -8.74 -12.40 46.59
N LEU A 2 -9.99 -11.95 46.66
CA LEU A 2 -10.54 -10.64 46.29
C LEU A 2 -11.45 -10.26 47.49
N PRO A 3 -11.78 -9.00 47.83
CA PRO A 3 -12.17 -7.94 46.88
C PRO A 3 -11.95 -6.46 47.32
N ALA A 4 -12.51 -5.54 46.51
CA ALA A 4 -13.15 -4.24 46.84
C ALA A 4 -12.29 -3.08 47.41
N VAL A 5 -12.06 -1.96 46.71
CA VAL A 5 -12.97 -0.85 46.30
C VAL A 5 -13.35 0.11 47.45
N ASN A 6 -12.96 1.39 47.28
CA ASN A 6 -13.67 2.66 47.58
C ASN A 6 -13.00 3.74 48.49
N LYS A 7 -12.69 4.87 47.81
CA LYS A 7 -13.23 6.23 48.01
C LYS A 7 -12.83 7.03 49.26
N LEU A 8 -12.08 8.12 49.05
CA LEU A 8 -12.37 9.40 49.69
C LEU A 8 -12.05 10.58 48.75
N HIS A 9 -13.09 11.38 48.51
CA HIS A 9 -13.07 12.69 47.89
C HIS A 9 -12.61 13.70 48.95
N LEU A 10 -11.77 14.67 48.60
CA LEU A 10 -11.88 16.01 49.18
C LEU A 10 -11.38 17.06 48.19
N LEU A 11 -12.12 18.16 48.18
CA LEU A 11 -12.07 19.30 47.27
C LEU A 11 -10.91 20.25 47.60
N GLN A 12 -10.82 21.32 46.81
CA GLN A 12 -10.13 22.60 47.06
C GLN A 12 -8.63 22.60 46.67
N THR A 13 -8.08 23.59 45.97
CA THR A 13 -8.52 24.93 45.57
C THR A 13 -7.51 25.47 44.55
N CYS A 14 -7.98 26.35 43.68
CA CYS A 14 -7.15 27.24 42.87
C CYS A 14 -6.06 27.91 43.74
N SER A 15 -4.80 27.81 43.32
CA SER A 15 -3.74 28.70 43.79
C SER A 15 -2.83 29.02 42.61
N THR A 16 -2.82 30.30 42.27
CA THR A 16 -2.00 30.95 41.26
C THR A 16 -0.52 30.67 41.51
N PHE A 17 0.08 29.79 40.72
CA PHE A 17 1.53 29.64 40.68
C PHE A 17 2.07 30.48 39.53
N VAL A 18 2.59 31.67 39.87
CA VAL A 18 3.32 32.53 38.96
C VAL A 18 4.57 31.75 38.51
N ARG A 19 4.53 31.22 37.28
CA ARG A 19 5.69 30.57 36.69
C ARG A 19 6.65 31.67 36.29
N SER A 20 7.71 31.84 37.07
CA SER A 20 8.84 32.69 36.75
C SER A 20 9.36 32.32 35.36
N ILE A 21 9.25 33.27 34.42
CA ILE A 21 9.83 33.15 33.08
C ILE A 21 11.34 33.16 33.29
N SER A 22 11.97 32.00 33.20
CA SER A 22 13.41 31.91 33.04
C SER A 22 13.71 32.42 31.64
N ILE A 23 14.01 33.71 31.52
CA ILE A 23 14.56 34.27 30.28
C ILE A 23 15.95 33.66 30.15
N THR A 24 16.06 32.54 29.44
CA THR A 24 17.36 32.11 28.93
C THR A 24 17.81 33.18 27.94
N PRO A 25 19.05 33.70 28.05
CA PRO A 25 19.54 34.64 27.06
C PRO A 25 19.55 33.90 25.72
N ALA A 26 18.69 34.36 24.80
CA ALA A 26 18.70 33.92 23.42
C ALA A 26 20.12 34.15 22.91
N ARG A 27 20.88 33.07 22.70
CA ARG A 27 22.10 33.12 21.93
C ARG A 27 21.69 33.52 20.52
N PHE A 28 21.82 34.81 20.22
CA PHE A 28 21.82 35.30 18.86
C PHE A 28 23.18 34.90 18.28
N SER A 29 23.30 33.64 17.88
CA SER A 29 24.38 33.22 17.01
C SER A 29 24.11 33.89 15.66
N ASN A 30 25.08 34.65 15.17
CA ASN A 30 25.10 35.09 13.78
C ASN A 30 25.29 33.84 12.91
N GLU A 31 24.23 33.05 12.76
CA GLU A 31 24.10 32.03 11.74
C GLU A 31 23.25 32.67 10.66
N ASN A 32 23.73 32.65 9.42
CA ASN A 32 22.97 33.20 8.32
C ASN A 32 21.66 32.41 8.25
N ASP A 33 20.53 33.05 8.57
CA ASP A 33 19.19 32.41 8.67
C ASP A 33 18.75 31.73 7.35
N ASP A 34 19.45 32.03 6.26
CA ASP A 34 19.21 31.50 4.92
C ASP A 34 20.03 30.23 4.57
N GLU A 35 20.81 29.67 5.50
CA GLU A 35 21.58 28.45 5.23
C GLU A 35 20.66 27.21 5.08
N PRO A 36 20.87 26.34 4.07
CA PRO A 36 20.04 25.16 3.89
C PRO A 36 20.21 24.17 5.05
N VAL A 37 19.10 23.87 5.72
CA VAL A 37 19.06 22.86 6.79
C VAL A 37 19.16 21.45 6.21
N VAL A 38 20.10 20.65 6.73
CA VAL A 38 20.22 19.23 6.38
C VAL A 38 19.12 18.44 7.09
N LEU A 39 18.14 17.96 6.32
CA LEU A 39 17.04 17.13 6.82
C LEU A 39 17.33 15.64 6.58
N GLU A 40 17.07 14.78 7.57
CA GLU A 40 17.23 13.31 7.44
C GLU A 40 16.29 12.71 6.38
N LYS A 41 15.12 13.33 6.16
CA LYS A 41 14.09 12.88 5.22
C LYS A 41 13.49 14.07 4.48
N ASN A 42 13.27 13.90 3.18
CA ASN A 42 12.64 14.91 2.35
C ASN A 42 11.17 15.14 2.76
N PRO A 43 10.78 16.35 3.24
CA PRO A 43 9.42 16.65 3.66
C PRO A 43 8.41 16.69 2.49
N TYR A 44 8.87 16.95 1.27
CA TYR A 44 8.06 16.95 0.04
C TYR A 44 8.08 15.59 -0.68
N GLY A 45 8.72 14.57 -0.08
CA GLY A 45 8.81 13.24 -0.64
C GLY A 45 7.43 12.57 -0.70
N LYS A 46 6.95 12.27 -1.92
CA LYS A 46 5.73 11.47 -2.09
C LYS A 46 5.95 10.05 -1.53
N PRO A 47 4.93 9.43 -0.91
CA PRO A 47 5.05 8.06 -0.47
C PRO A 47 5.31 7.14 -1.66
N LYS A 48 6.05 6.05 -1.42
CA LYS A 48 6.33 5.07 -2.47
C LYS A 48 5.02 4.49 -3.03
N PRO A 49 4.86 4.42 -4.37
CA PRO A 49 3.67 3.83 -4.96
C PRO A 49 3.54 2.36 -4.59
N LYS A 50 2.33 1.93 -4.29
CA LYS A 50 2.00 0.53 -3.99
C LYS A 50 1.27 -0.08 -5.17
N CYS A 51 1.42 -1.39 -5.40
CA CYS A 51 0.61 -2.08 -6.39
C CYS A 51 -0.82 -2.29 -5.88
N ILE A 52 -1.76 -2.49 -6.80
CA ILE A 52 -3.21 -2.60 -6.53
C ILE A 52 -3.52 -3.68 -5.47
N LEU A 53 -2.85 -4.83 -5.52
CA LEU A 53 -3.08 -5.92 -4.55
C LEU A 53 -2.57 -5.58 -3.14
N CYS A 54 -1.44 -4.87 -3.03
CA CYS A 54 -0.88 -4.45 -1.75
C CYS A 54 -1.65 -3.28 -1.14
N GLU A 55 -2.13 -2.35 -1.98
CA GLU A 55 -2.93 -1.22 -1.55
C GLU A 55 -4.29 -1.67 -1.00
N LYS A 56 -4.99 -2.54 -1.74
CA LYS A 56 -6.28 -3.09 -1.33
C LYS A 56 -6.20 -4.25 -0.32
N LYS A 57 -4.98 -4.69 0.03
CA LYS A 57 -4.71 -5.83 0.93
C LYS A 57 -5.47 -7.12 0.53
N ILE A 58 -5.55 -7.39 -0.76
CA ILE A 58 -6.28 -8.55 -1.29
C ILE A 58 -5.36 -9.77 -1.33
N GLU A 59 -5.81 -10.89 -0.76
CA GLU A 59 -5.10 -12.15 -0.81
C GLU A 59 -5.49 -12.98 -2.05
N LEU A 60 -4.47 -13.48 -2.76
CA LEU A 60 -4.66 -14.34 -3.91
C LEU A 60 -4.98 -15.77 -3.46
N ASN A 61 -6.12 -16.27 -3.95
CA ASN A 61 -6.64 -17.61 -3.71
C ASN A 61 -6.90 -18.31 -5.04
N TYR A 62 -6.44 -19.55 -5.19
CA TYR A 62 -6.57 -20.31 -6.45
C TYR A 62 -8.02 -20.65 -6.83
N LYS A 63 -8.92 -20.68 -5.83
CA LYS A 63 -10.37 -20.89 -6.02
C LYS A 63 -11.08 -19.64 -6.55
N ASN A 64 -10.53 -18.45 -6.34
CA ASN A 64 -11.15 -17.20 -6.79
C ASN A 64 -10.77 -16.91 -8.24
N THR A 65 -11.45 -17.60 -9.15
CA THR A 65 -11.21 -17.52 -10.60
C THR A 65 -11.53 -16.14 -11.16
N ARG A 66 -12.56 -15.47 -10.63
CA ARG A 66 -12.97 -14.12 -11.05
C ARG A 66 -11.83 -13.12 -10.95
N LEU A 67 -11.13 -13.10 -9.81
CA LEU A 67 -9.98 -12.20 -9.61
C LEU A 67 -8.80 -12.59 -10.50
N LEU A 68 -8.46 -13.88 -10.57
CA LEU A 68 -7.30 -14.35 -11.34
C LEU A 68 -7.45 -14.08 -12.84
N GLN A 69 -8.66 -14.23 -13.38
CA GLN A 69 -8.95 -14.00 -14.79
C GLN A 69 -8.91 -12.52 -15.21
N GLN A 70 -8.86 -11.59 -14.27
CA GLN A 70 -8.56 -10.18 -14.59
C GLN A 70 -7.11 -10.00 -15.03
N PHE A 71 -6.19 -10.89 -14.60
CA PHE A 71 -4.77 -10.86 -14.96
C PHE A 71 -4.42 -11.70 -16.20
N VAL A 72 -5.43 -12.21 -16.90
CA VAL A 72 -5.27 -13.11 -18.05
C VAL A 72 -5.84 -12.45 -19.30
N SER A 73 -5.15 -12.63 -20.43
CA SER A 73 -5.61 -12.19 -21.74
C SER A 73 -6.91 -12.90 -22.14
N THR A 74 -7.88 -12.12 -22.63
CA THR A 74 -9.19 -12.62 -23.05
C THR A 74 -9.08 -13.63 -24.17
N PHE A 75 -8.21 -13.37 -25.15
CA PHE A 75 -8.12 -14.17 -26.38
C PHE A 75 -7.15 -15.34 -26.26
N SER A 76 -5.99 -15.13 -25.61
CA SER A 76 -4.91 -16.13 -25.61
C SER A 76 -4.79 -16.91 -24.31
N GLY A 77 -5.50 -16.51 -23.25
CA GLY A 77 -5.35 -17.13 -21.93
C GLY A 77 -3.96 -16.92 -21.31
N ARG A 78 -3.09 -16.08 -21.89
CA ARG A 78 -1.75 -15.80 -21.34
C ARG A 78 -1.85 -14.83 -20.17
N VAL A 79 -1.06 -15.04 -19.13
CA VAL A 79 -0.98 -14.11 -18.00
C VAL A 79 -0.22 -12.86 -18.44
N TYR A 80 -0.74 -11.68 -18.12
CA TYR A 80 -0.06 -10.43 -18.44
C TYR A 80 1.20 -10.26 -17.59
N GLU A 81 2.23 -9.64 -18.19
CA GLU A 81 3.49 -9.38 -17.52
C GLU A 81 3.44 -8.20 -16.53
N ARG A 82 4.53 -8.02 -15.79
CA ARG A 82 4.67 -6.96 -14.79
C ARG A 82 4.58 -5.55 -15.36
N HIS A 83 5.16 -5.31 -16.53
CA HIS A 83 5.18 -3.98 -17.15
C HIS A 83 3.78 -3.49 -17.58
N VAL A 84 2.85 -4.42 -17.77
CA VAL A 84 1.43 -4.16 -18.05
C VAL A 84 0.64 -4.02 -16.74
N THR A 85 0.76 -4.99 -15.83
CA THR A 85 -0.08 -5.08 -14.63
C THR A 85 0.32 -4.12 -13.50
N GLY A 86 1.58 -3.67 -13.46
CA GLY A 86 2.10 -2.81 -12.39
C GLY A 86 2.22 -3.49 -11.01
N LEU A 87 2.21 -4.83 -10.97
CA LEU A 87 2.37 -5.57 -9.71
C LEU A 87 3.81 -5.55 -9.21
N CYS A 88 4.00 -5.61 -7.89
CA CYS A 88 5.33 -5.82 -7.32
C CYS A 88 5.81 -7.26 -7.59
N ASN A 89 7.13 -7.49 -7.62
CA ASN A 89 7.72 -8.78 -7.96
C ASN A 89 7.18 -9.93 -7.10
N LYS A 90 6.99 -9.69 -5.80
CA LYS A 90 6.45 -10.65 -4.85
C LYS A 90 5.02 -11.08 -5.21
N GLN A 91 4.15 -10.11 -5.52
CA GLN A 91 2.77 -10.41 -5.85
C GLN A 91 2.63 -11.03 -7.24
N HIS A 92 3.45 -10.59 -8.20
CA HIS A 92 3.46 -11.17 -9.54
C HIS A 92 3.87 -12.66 -9.51
N LYS A 93 4.91 -13.02 -8.75
CA LYS A 93 5.30 -14.44 -8.57
C LYS A 93 4.17 -15.26 -7.93
N ARG A 94 3.58 -14.76 -6.84
CA ARG A 94 2.44 -15.42 -6.16
C ARG A 94 1.25 -15.60 -7.10
N LEU A 95 0.97 -14.61 -7.95
CA LEU A 95 -0.09 -14.67 -8.96
C LEU A 95 0.16 -15.79 -9.96
N LEU A 96 1.37 -15.91 -10.51
CA LEU A 96 1.72 -16.98 -11.45
C LEU A 96 1.55 -18.37 -10.83
N GLU A 97 2.04 -18.57 -9.60
CA GLU A 97 1.88 -19.83 -8.86
C GLU A 97 0.42 -20.17 -8.61
N THR A 98 -0.38 -19.16 -8.23
CA THR A 98 -1.80 -19.31 -7.92
C THR A 98 -2.63 -19.61 -9.16
N ILE A 99 -2.31 -18.97 -10.30
CA ILE A 99 -2.92 -19.25 -11.61
C ILE A 99 -2.56 -20.67 -12.07
N ALA A 100 -1.30 -21.07 -11.96
CA ALA A 100 -0.86 -22.41 -12.30
C ALA A 100 -1.55 -23.48 -11.43
N LEU A 101 -1.74 -23.20 -10.14
CA LEU A 101 -2.52 -24.06 -9.25
C LEU A 101 -3.99 -24.12 -9.66
N SER A 102 -4.63 -22.98 -9.91
CA SER A 102 -6.04 -22.90 -10.34
C SER A 102 -6.31 -23.70 -11.62
N ARG A 103 -5.39 -23.60 -12.61
CA ARG A 103 -5.44 -24.37 -13.86
C ARG A 103 -5.30 -25.87 -13.64
N ARG A 104 -4.30 -26.29 -12.85
CA ARG A 104 -4.08 -27.72 -12.53
C ARG A 104 -5.26 -28.32 -11.76
N SER A 105 -5.90 -27.53 -10.89
CA SER A 105 -7.08 -27.93 -10.13
C SER A 105 -8.39 -27.86 -10.94
N GLY A 106 -8.36 -27.40 -12.19
CA GLY A 106 -9.55 -27.33 -13.06
C GLY A 106 -10.52 -26.19 -12.75
N TYR A 107 -10.13 -25.19 -11.93
CA TYR A 107 -10.97 -24.04 -11.63
C TYR A 107 -10.96 -22.99 -12.75
N MET A 108 -9.86 -22.87 -13.51
CA MET A 108 -9.69 -21.84 -14.54
C MET A 108 -9.20 -22.45 -15.86
N PRO A 109 -9.74 -22.03 -17.02
CA PRO A 109 -9.26 -22.49 -18.33
C PRO A 109 -7.83 -22.04 -18.65
N ILE A 110 -7.19 -22.78 -19.56
CA ILE A 110 -5.80 -22.55 -20.00
C ILE A 110 -5.75 -21.65 -21.23
N PHE A 111 -6.56 -21.94 -22.25
CA PHE A 111 -6.44 -21.34 -23.58
C PHE A 111 -7.19 -20.01 -23.74
N VAL A 112 -8.37 -19.90 -23.16
CA VAL A 112 -9.25 -18.72 -23.33
C VAL A 112 -9.83 -18.39 -21.96
N LYS A 113 -10.12 -17.11 -21.72
CA LYS A 113 -10.80 -16.66 -20.49
C LYS A 113 -12.25 -17.17 -20.45
N ASP A 114 -12.80 -17.43 -19.27
CA ASP A 114 -14.19 -17.86 -19.17
C ASP A 114 -15.14 -16.75 -19.65
N PRO A 115 -16.15 -17.08 -20.50
CA PRO A 115 -17.11 -16.12 -21.01
C PRO A 115 -17.83 -15.31 -19.92
N LYS A 116 -18.04 -15.92 -18.75
CA LYS A 116 -18.69 -15.31 -17.57
C LYS A 116 -17.97 -14.04 -17.07
N TYR A 117 -16.65 -13.96 -17.24
CA TYR A 117 -15.84 -12.87 -16.68
C TYR A 117 -15.29 -11.92 -17.75
N LEU A 118 -15.74 -12.02 -19.01
CA LEU A 118 -15.29 -11.15 -20.10
C LEU A 118 -15.65 -9.68 -19.87
N ASN A 119 -16.83 -9.43 -19.29
CA ASN A 119 -17.38 -8.08 -19.09
C ASN A 119 -17.04 -7.48 -17.71
N ASP A 120 -16.13 -8.10 -16.94
CA ASP A 120 -15.67 -7.51 -15.69
C ASP A 120 -14.88 -6.22 -15.98
N PRO A 121 -14.97 -5.19 -15.10
CA PRO A 121 -14.22 -3.96 -15.26
C PRO A 121 -12.71 -4.25 -15.29
N LYS A 122 -12.03 -3.76 -16.33
CA LYS A 122 -10.59 -3.96 -16.52
C LYS A 122 -9.80 -3.13 -15.52
N LEU A 123 -8.86 -3.75 -14.80
CA LEU A 123 -7.98 -3.07 -13.84
C LEU A 123 -6.85 -2.28 -14.50
N PHE A 124 -6.45 -2.68 -15.70
CA PHE A 124 -5.35 -2.10 -16.46
C PHE A 124 -5.65 -2.27 -17.96
N ASP A 125 -5.02 -1.42 -18.76
CA ASP A 125 -5.12 -1.48 -20.23
C ASP A 125 -3.87 -2.16 -20.80
N PRO A 126 -3.99 -3.33 -21.46
CA PRO A 126 -2.87 -4.00 -22.10
C PRO A 126 -2.16 -3.18 -23.18
N LEU A 127 -2.85 -2.22 -23.80
CA LEU A 127 -2.31 -1.42 -24.89
C LEU A 127 -1.44 -0.25 -24.40
N LYS A 128 -1.53 0.10 -23.12
CA LYS A 128 -0.79 1.22 -22.53
C LYS A 128 0.05 0.73 -21.35
N PRO A 129 1.23 0.12 -21.61
CA PRO A 129 2.11 -0.35 -20.55
C PRO A 129 2.64 0.80 -19.69
N LEU A 130 2.84 0.54 -18.40
CA LEU A 130 3.25 1.56 -17.43
C LEU A 130 4.73 1.97 -17.58
N THR A 131 5.57 1.05 -18.05
CA THR A 131 6.98 1.31 -18.31
C THR A 131 7.25 1.17 -19.81
N PRO A 132 7.86 2.17 -20.46
CA PRO A 132 8.24 2.07 -21.85
C PRO A 132 9.29 0.97 -22.04
N HIS A 133 9.27 0.34 -23.19
CA HIS A 133 10.32 -0.57 -23.63
C HIS A 133 11.54 0.26 -24.07
N SER A 134 12.76 -0.27 -23.92
CA SER A 134 14.01 0.47 -24.20
C SER A 134 14.18 0.92 -25.65
N TYR A 135 13.48 0.27 -26.60
CA TYR A 135 13.50 0.61 -28.02
C TYR A 135 12.15 1.19 -28.52
N ALA A 136 11.27 1.60 -27.61
CA ALA A 136 9.98 2.23 -27.93
C ALA A 136 10.02 3.74 -27.75
#